data_AF-A0A084VJJ9-F1
#
_entry.id   AF-A0A084VJJ9-F1
#
_cell.length_a   1.000
_cell.length_b   1.000
_cell.length_c   1.000
_cell.angle_alpha   90.00
_cell.angle_beta   90.00
_cell.angle_gamma   90.00
#
_symmetry.space_group_name_H-M   'P 1'
#
loop_
_entity.id
_entity.type
_entity.pdbx_description
1 polymer ?
#
loop_
_entity_poly.entity_id
_entity_poly.type
_entity_poly.pdbx_seq_one_letter_code
_entity_poly.pdbx_strand_id
1 'polypeptide(L)'
;MYKYGFGDVSGEFWLGLEKLHAMTRHGRHELLVLLEDFEGNSKYALYDDFTVGSEAEKYKLTVGKCAGSAGNSLARHNGMKFSTMDQNNYPVPGKQNCAIAHKGAWWFEKCYHSVEVQMNDAIKQERA
;
A
#
# COMPACT_ATOMS: atom_id res chain seq x y z
N MET A 1 10.45 5.98 11.39
CA MET A 1 9.11 5.72 11.97
C MET A 1 8.46 4.47 11.36
N TYR A 2 8.17 4.44 10.05
CA TYR A 2 7.52 3.29 9.38
C TYR A 2 8.24 1.93 9.54
N LYS A 3 9.56 1.95 9.77
CA LYS A 3 10.37 0.75 10.03
C LYS A 3 9.86 -0.08 11.22
N TYR A 4 9.61 0.57 12.36
CA TYR A 4 9.31 -0.11 13.62
C TYR A 4 7.82 -0.10 14.00
N GLY A 5 7.01 0.69 13.28
CA GLY A 5 5.59 0.85 13.57
C GLY A 5 5.30 2.05 14.46
N PHE A 6 4.03 2.45 14.51
CA PHE A 6 3.52 3.56 15.30
C PHE A 6 1.99 3.47 15.44
N GLY A 7 1.41 4.26 16.34
CA GLY A 7 -0.02 4.28 16.60
C GLY A 7 -0.45 3.31 17.72
N ASP A 8 -1.74 3.03 17.79
CA ASP A 8 -2.37 2.22 18.83
C ASP A 8 -3.17 1.07 18.22
N VAL A 9 -2.94 -0.15 18.69
CA VAL A 9 -3.61 -1.36 18.21
C VAL A 9 -5.11 -1.37 18.52
N SER A 10 -5.59 -0.56 19.47
CA SER A 10 -7.02 -0.35 19.69
C SER A 10 -7.63 0.73 18.78
N GLY A 11 -6.85 1.33 17.89
CA GLY A 11 -7.29 2.37 16.96
C GLY A 11 -6.48 2.35 15.67
N GLU A 12 -5.98 3.52 15.26
CA GLU A 12 -5.14 3.64 14.07
C GLU A 12 -3.69 3.27 14.39
N PHE A 13 -3.13 2.33 13.64
CA PHE A 13 -1.74 1.95 13.75
C PHE A 13 -1.13 1.47 12.44
N TRP A 14 0.19 1.57 12.37
CA TRP A 14 1.02 0.91 11.38
C TRP A 14 1.90 -0.12 12.09
N LEU A 15 1.80 -1.40 11.70
CA LEU A 15 2.49 -2.50 12.38
C LEU A 15 4.03 -2.34 12.40
N GLY A 16 4.59 -1.83 11.29
CA GLY A 16 6.03 -1.68 11.08
C GLY A 16 6.56 -2.60 9.98
N LEU A 17 7.43 -2.06 9.12
CA LEU A 17 7.99 -2.77 7.98
C LEU A 17 8.87 -3.97 8.38
N GLU A 18 9.61 -3.88 9.50
CA GLU A 18 10.40 -5.00 10.02
C GLU A 18 9.53 -6.17 10.44
N LYS A 19 8.39 -5.89 11.10
CA LYS A 19 7.44 -6.93 11.49
C LYS A 19 6.75 -7.53 10.27
N LEU A 20 6.32 -6.70 9.32
CA LEU A 20 5.73 -7.18 8.06
C LEU A 20 6.69 -8.08 7.28
N HIS A 21 7.96 -7.69 7.15
CA HIS A 21 8.99 -8.53 6.54
C HIS A 21 9.18 -9.84 7.31
N ALA A 22 9.33 -9.78 8.64
CA ALA A 22 9.55 -10.96 9.46
C ALA A 22 8.39 -11.96 9.40
N MET A 23 7.14 -11.48 9.34
CA MET A 23 5.96 -12.34 9.18
C MET A 23 5.88 -12.95 7.78
N THR A 24 6.12 -12.15 6.74
CA THR A 24 5.86 -12.56 5.36
C THR A 24 7.02 -13.26 4.66
N ARG A 25 8.22 -13.30 5.25
CA ARG A 25 9.43 -13.88 4.61
C ARG A 25 9.40 -15.42 4.44
N HIS A 26 8.49 -16.13 5.11
CA HIS A 26 8.42 -17.60 5.06
C HIS A 26 7.00 -18.07 4.83
N GLY A 27 6.83 -18.97 3.86
CA GLY A 27 5.50 -19.48 3.52
C GLY A 27 4.66 -18.44 2.76
N ARG A 28 3.52 -18.90 2.25
CA ARG A 28 2.59 -18.09 1.49
C ARG A 28 1.67 -17.33 2.43
N HIS A 29 1.50 -16.04 2.19
CA HIS A 29 0.63 -15.16 2.97
C HIS A 29 -0.38 -14.50 2.05
N GLU A 30 -1.62 -14.40 2.50
CA GLU A 30 -2.65 -13.64 1.79
C GLU A 30 -2.82 -12.27 2.44
N LEU A 31 -3.18 -11.27 1.63
CA LEU A 31 -3.51 -9.93 2.12
C LEU A 31 -4.98 -9.64 1.83
N LEU A 32 -5.75 -9.43 2.89
CA LEU A 32 -7.11 -8.91 2.83
C LEU A 32 -7.10 -7.40 3.12
N VAL A 33 -7.57 -6.61 2.16
CA VAL A 33 -7.80 -5.17 2.32
C VAL A 33 -9.31 -4.95 2.45
N LEU A 34 -9.73 -4.38 3.58
CA LEU A 34 -11.12 -4.03 3.87
C LEU A 34 -11.29 -2.52 3.75
N LEU A 35 -12.36 -2.10 3.10
CA LEU A 35 -12.62 -0.71 2.76
C LEU A 35 -14.08 -0.39 3.04
N GLU A 36 -14.33 0.74 3.66
CA GLU A 36 -15.66 1.28 3.90
C GLU A 36 -15.67 2.76 3.48
N ASP A 37 -16.71 3.19 2.77
CA ASP A 37 -16.91 4.61 2.46
C ASP A 37 -17.72 5.33 3.55
N PHE A 38 -17.91 6.64 3.39
CA PHE A 38 -18.64 7.45 4.38
C PHE A 38 -20.14 7.13 4.47
N GLU A 39 -20.69 6.37 3.52
CA GLU A 39 -22.08 5.92 3.51
C GLU A 39 -22.24 4.51 4.12
N GLY A 40 -21.13 3.88 4.53
CA GLY A 40 -21.11 2.54 5.11
C GLY A 40 -21.05 1.42 4.06
N ASN A 41 -20.82 1.73 2.78
CA ASN A 41 -20.66 0.69 1.77
C ASN A 41 -19.29 0.03 1.92
N SER A 42 -19.29 -1.28 2.11
CA SER A 42 -18.07 -2.08 2.29
C SER A 42 -17.63 -2.78 1.01
N LYS A 43 -16.33 -2.74 0.71
CA LYS A 43 -15.68 -3.52 -0.34
C LYS A 43 -14.41 -4.19 0.17
N TYR A 44 -13.94 -5.21 -0.54
CA TYR A 44 -12.69 -5.88 -0.20
C TYR A 44 -11.85 -6.23 -1.43
N ALA A 45 -10.54 -6.33 -1.21
CA ALA A 45 -9.60 -6.93 -2.16
C ALA A 45 -8.77 -8.00 -1.42
N LEU A 46 -8.71 -9.19 -1.98
CA LEU A 46 -7.92 -10.32 -1.48
C LEU A 46 -6.81 -10.63 -2.47
N TYR A 47 -5.56 -10.57 -2.00
CA TYR A 47 -4.38 -10.95 -2.77
C TYR A 47 -3.89 -12.32 -2.29
N ASP A 48 -3.72 -13.24 -3.24
CA ASP A 48 -3.36 -14.63 -2.96
C ASP A 48 -1.86 -14.82 -2.63
N ASP A 49 -1.06 -13.76 -2.70
CA ASP A 49 0.32 -13.72 -2.21
C ASP A 49 0.63 -12.30 -1.74
N PHE A 50 1.39 -12.17 -0.66
CA PHE A 50 1.81 -10.89 -0.08
C PHE A 50 3.13 -11.06 0.65
N THR A 51 4.16 -10.39 0.16
CA THR A 51 5.45 -10.34 0.84
C THR A 51 6.03 -8.94 0.85
N VAL A 52 6.76 -8.64 1.92
CA VAL A 52 7.54 -7.41 2.09
C VAL A 52 9.01 -7.80 2.15
N GLY A 53 9.81 -7.25 1.24
CA GLY A 53 11.25 -7.49 1.18
C GLY A 53 12.00 -6.98 2.41
N SER A 54 13.29 -7.29 2.46
CA SER A 54 14.17 -6.83 3.55
C SER A 54 14.45 -5.32 3.49
N GLU A 55 15.05 -4.76 4.56
CA GLU A 55 15.52 -3.38 4.56
C GLU A 55 16.54 -3.11 3.43
N ALA A 56 17.42 -4.07 3.13
CA ALA A 56 18.39 -3.98 2.04
C ALA A 56 17.71 -3.84 0.67
N GLU A 57 16.57 -4.51 0.49
CA GLU A 57 15.72 -4.41 -0.70
C GLU A 57 14.78 -3.19 -0.67
N LYS A 58 14.89 -2.34 0.36
CA LYS A 58 14.01 -1.20 0.61
C LYS A 58 12.54 -1.60 0.75
N TYR A 59 12.32 -2.73 1.44
CA TYR A 59 11.01 -3.29 1.74
C TYR A 59 10.12 -3.45 0.51
N LYS A 60 10.68 -3.91 -0.61
CA LYS A 60 9.96 -4.09 -1.87
C LYS A 60 8.65 -4.87 -1.67
N LEU A 61 7.54 -4.38 -2.23
CA LEU A 61 6.25 -5.09 -2.22
C LEU A 61 6.25 -6.21 -3.25
N THR A 62 5.70 -7.36 -2.89
CA THR A 62 5.25 -8.36 -3.87
C THR A 62 3.83 -8.78 -3.54
N VAL A 63 2.95 -8.74 -4.54
CA VAL A 63 1.56 -9.18 -4.43
C VAL A 63 1.19 -10.14 -5.55
N GLY A 64 0.31 -11.08 -5.22
CA GLY A 64 -0.23 -12.08 -6.14
C GLY A 64 -1.44 -11.62 -6.93
N LYS A 65 -2.28 -12.57 -7.33
CA LYS A 65 -3.56 -12.32 -8.01
C LYS A 65 -4.55 -11.71 -7.01
N CYS A 66 -5.32 -10.75 -7.49
CA CYS A 66 -6.37 -10.12 -6.71
C CYS A 66 -7.74 -10.69 -7.06
N ALA A 67 -8.57 -10.89 -6.05
CA ALA A 67 -10.01 -11.12 -6.14
C ALA A 67 -10.76 -10.15 -5.22
N GLY A 68 -12.08 -10.04 -5.37
CA GLY A 68 -12.93 -9.20 -4.50
C GLY A 68 -13.60 -8.04 -5.22
N SER A 69 -14.42 -7.29 -4.48
CA SER A 69 -15.31 -6.24 -5.01
C SER A 69 -14.65 -4.87 -5.16
N ALA A 70 -13.47 -4.65 -4.56
CA ALA A 70 -12.77 -3.37 -4.58
C ALA A 70 -11.89 -3.14 -5.83
N GLY A 71 -11.67 -4.17 -6.65
CA GLY A 71 -10.73 -4.12 -7.77
C GLY A 71 -9.26 -4.29 -7.35
N ASN A 72 -8.36 -4.32 -8.35
CA ASN A 72 -6.95 -4.65 -8.16
C ASN A 72 -6.04 -3.42 -8.26
N SER A 73 -5.96 -2.65 -7.18
CA SER A 73 -5.18 -1.41 -7.19
C SER A 73 -3.77 -1.54 -6.64
N LEU A 74 -3.43 -2.61 -5.92
CA LEU A 74 -2.02 -2.89 -5.58
C LEU A 74 -1.21 -3.42 -6.76
N ALA A 75 -1.85 -3.86 -7.85
CA ALA A 75 -1.13 -4.36 -9.04
C ALA A 75 -0.04 -3.41 -9.55
N ARG A 76 -0.31 -2.10 -9.58
CA ARG A 76 0.67 -1.09 -10.03
C ARG A 76 1.83 -0.90 -9.06
N HIS A 77 1.59 -1.17 -7.78
CA HIS A 77 2.59 -1.04 -6.72
C HIS A 77 3.46 -2.30 -6.58
N ASN A 78 3.09 -3.39 -7.26
CA ASN A 78 3.83 -4.64 -7.23
C ASN A 78 5.28 -4.44 -7.70
N GLY A 79 6.25 -4.90 -6.91
CA GLY A 79 7.67 -4.75 -7.18
C GLY A 79 8.25 -3.37 -6.84
N MET A 80 7.45 -2.40 -6.38
CA MET A 80 7.95 -1.08 -5.99
C MET A 80 8.58 -1.11 -4.60
N LYS A 81 9.49 -0.18 -4.35
CA LYS A 81 10.20 0.01 -3.07
C LYS A 81 9.42 0.98 -2.17
N PHE A 82 9.45 0.75 -0.86
CA PHE A 82 8.72 1.60 0.08
C PHE A 82 9.39 2.98 0.20
N SER A 83 8.65 4.06 -0.02
CA SER A 83 9.19 5.43 0.03
C SER A 83 8.52 6.26 1.13
N THR A 84 9.29 7.14 1.74
CA THR A 84 8.89 8.09 2.79
C THR A 84 9.32 9.50 2.42
N MET A 85 8.91 10.52 3.18
CA MET A 85 9.27 11.92 2.90
C MET A 85 10.79 12.15 2.90
N ASP A 86 11.51 11.46 3.77
CA ASP A 86 12.96 11.50 3.94
C ASP A 86 13.71 10.51 3.04
N GLN A 87 13.02 9.53 2.44
CA GLN A 87 13.64 8.52 1.59
C GLN A 87 12.83 8.27 0.31
N ASN A 88 13.29 8.86 -0.79
CA ASN A 88 12.73 8.63 -2.12
C ASN A 88 13.35 7.36 -2.76
N ASN A 89 12.59 6.27 -2.84
CA ASN A 89 13.02 5.04 -3.50
C ASN A 89 12.37 4.87 -4.89
N TYR A 90 11.91 5.96 -5.50
CA TYR A 90 11.37 5.96 -6.85
C TYR A 90 12.41 5.47 -7.88
N PRO A 91 12.03 4.60 -8.85
CA PRO A 91 12.98 3.96 -9.76
C PRO A 91 13.65 4.90 -10.76
N VAL A 92 13.09 6.10 -11.01
CA VAL A 92 13.68 7.08 -11.94
C VAL A 92 14.38 8.21 -11.16
N PRO A 93 15.70 8.40 -11.36
CA PRO A 93 16.44 9.51 -10.75
C PRO A 93 15.85 10.88 -11.10
N GLY A 94 15.90 11.83 -10.15
CA GLY A 94 15.50 13.21 -10.37
C GLY A 94 13.99 13.49 -10.38
N LYS A 95 13.14 12.46 -10.18
CA LYS A 95 11.68 12.66 -10.02
C LYS A 95 11.32 13.12 -8.60
N GLN A 96 10.22 13.88 -8.53
CA GLN A 96 9.65 14.37 -7.27
C GLN A 96 9.35 13.19 -6.32
N ASN A 97 9.62 13.38 -5.04
CA ASN A 97 9.28 12.40 -4.02
C ASN A 97 7.75 12.37 -3.81
N CYS A 98 7.10 11.28 -4.23
CA CYS A 98 5.65 11.13 -4.11
C CYS A 98 5.16 11.13 -2.65
N ALA A 99 6.00 10.70 -1.72
CA ALA A 99 5.70 10.73 -0.29
C ALA A 99 5.46 12.16 0.22
N ILE A 100 6.15 13.15 -0.36
CA ILE A 100 5.96 14.57 -0.04
C ILE A 100 4.61 15.05 -0.62
N ALA A 101 4.33 14.73 -1.89
CA ALA A 101 3.11 15.18 -2.57
C ALA A 101 1.83 14.60 -1.93
N HIS A 102 1.87 13.32 -1.53
CA HIS A 102 0.73 12.60 -0.93
C HIS A 102 0.71 12.66 0.60
N LYS A 103 1.68 13.34 1.22
CA LYS A 103 1.85 13.42 2.67
C LYS A 103 1.80 12.05 3.37
N GLY A 104 2.37 11.03 2.75
CA GLY A 104 2.27 9.64 3.18
C GLY A 104 3.51 8.82 2.84
N ALA A 105 3.46 7.52 3.13
CA ALA A 105 4.52 6.59 2.77
C ALA A 105 3.91 5.34 2.15
N TRP A 106 4.51 4.87 1.05
CA TRP A 106 3.96 3.76 0.29
C TRP A 106 4.96 3.19 -0.73
N TRP A 107 4.58 2.07 -1.34
CA TRP A 107 5.22 1.49 -2.52
C TRP A 107 4.85 2.24 -3.80
N PHE A 108 5.17 3.53 -3.86
CA PHE A 108 4.77 4.39 -4.97
C PHE A 108 5.40 3.98 -6.32
N GLU A 109 4.56 3.74 -7.34
CA GLU A 109 5.00 3.49 -8.72
C GLU A 109 5.18 4.79 -9.53
N LYS A 110 4.25 5.75 -9.35
CA LYS A 110 4.18 7.12 -9.91
C LYS A 110 3.38 8.01 -8.95
N CYS A 111 3.70 9.30 -8.87
CA CYS A 111 3.04 10.24 -7.94
C CYS A 111 1.58 10.58 -8.30
N TYR A 112 1.03 10.08 -9.41
CA TYR A 112 -0.38 10.28 -9.76
C TYR A 112 -1.22 9.02 -9.55
N HIS A 113 -0.57 7.84 -9.51
CA HIS A 113 -1.22 6.56 -9.27
C HIS A 113 -0.98 6.05 -7.84
N SER A 114 -0.39 6.89 -6.99
CA SER A 114 0.15 6.57 -5.68
C SER A 114 -0.91 6.16 -4.64
N VAL A 115 -2.17 6.50 -4.88
CA VAL A 115 -3.34 6.07 -4.11
C VAL A 115 -4.58 6.03 -5.03
N GLU A 116 -4.37 6.00 -6.34
CA GLU A 116 -5.46 5.91 -7.32
C GLU A 116 -5.88 4.45 -7.40
N VAL A 117 -6.37 3.98 -6.25
CA VAL A 117 -7.39 2.97 -6.30
C VAL A 117 -8.55 3.61 -7.04
N GLN A 118 -9.16 2.83 -7.92
CA GLN A 118 -10.53 3.03 -8.37
C GLN A 118 -11.55 3.00 -7.20
N MET A 119 -11.14 3.30 -5.96
CA MET A 119 -11.98 3.59 -4.79
C MET A 119 -12.61 4.98 -4.90
N ASN A 120 -12.01 5.91 -5.64
CA ASN A 120 -12.65 7.22 -5.90
C ASN A 120 -13.74 7.15 -6.98
N ASP A 121 -13.75 6.13 -7.84
CA ASP A 121 -14.83 5.97 -8.84
C ASP A 121 -16.13 5.48 -8.20
N ALA A 122 -16.06 4.81 -7.04
CA ALA A 122 -17.24 4.53 -6.22
C ALA A 122 -17.79 5.77 -5.51
N ILE A 123 -17.00 6.84 -5.38
CA ILE A 123 -17.37 8.09 -4.66
C ILE A 123 -17.73 9.23 -5.64
N LYS A 124 -17.53 9.06 -6.96
CA LYS A 124 -17.83 10.10 -7.97
C LYS A 124 -19.04 9.84 -8.86
N GLN A 125 -19.77 8.74 -8.67
CA GLN A 125 -21.07 8.55 -9.32
C GLN A 125 -22.21 8.98 -8.39
N GLU A 126 -22.29 10.28 -8.10
CA GLU A 126 -23.55 11.04 -7.86
C GLU A 126 -23.23 12.45 -7.38
N ARG A 127 -22.76 13.28 -8.33
CA ARG A 127 -23.17 14.69 -8.34
C ARG A 127 -23.65 15.01 -9.74
N ALA A 128 -24.98 15.08 -9.86
CA ALA A 128 -25.64 15.89 -10.88
C ALA A 128 -25.22 17.36 -10.76
#